data_AF-X0XZ10-F1
#
_entry.id   AF-X0XZ10-F1
#
_cell.length_a   1.000
_cell.length_b   1.000
_cell.length_c   1.000
_cell.angle_alpha   90.00
_cell.angle_beta   90.00
_cell.angle_gamma   90.00
#
_symmetry.space_group_name_H-M   'P 1'
#
loop_
_entity.id
_entity.type
_entity.pdbx_description
1 polymer ?
#
loop_
_entity_poly.entity_id
_entity_poly.type
_entity_poly.pdbx_seq_one_letter_code
_entity_poly.pdbx_strand_id
1 'polypeptide(L)' 'MIEKDYKEIAEIINEGIHTQGIPPTEREIVIMNKLADYFERDNKDLMLGELKPFNRQQFLKECGVK' A
#
# COMPACT_ATOMS: atom_id res chain seq x y z
N MET A 1 0.43 11.86 5.10
CA MET A 1 0.66 11.40 3.72
C MET A 1 -0.59 11.62 2.89
N ILE A 2 -0.45 11.95 1.60
CA ILE A 2 -1.56 12.19 0.66
C ILE A 2 -1.76 10.94 -0.22
N GLU A 3 -2.96 10.70 -0.77
CA GLU A 3 -3.30 9.60 -1.71
C GLU A 3 -2.21 9.33 -2.76
N LYS A 4 -1.56 10.39 -3.26
CA LYS A 4 -0.45 10.33 -4.22
C LYS A 4 0.78 9.58 -3.70
N ASP A 5 1.12 9.73 -2.42
CA ASP A 5 2.29 9.11 -1.80
C ASP A 5 2.11 7.58 -1.71
N TYR A 6 0.91 7.11 -1.40
CA TYR A 6 0.61 5.67 -1.30
C TYR A 6 0.72 4.98 -2.65
N LYS A 7 0.27 5.65 -3.71
CA LYS A 7 0.38 5.14 -5.08
C LYS A 7 1.83 5.04 -5.52
N GLU A 8 2.62 6.08 -5.25
CA GLU A 8 4.05 6.11 -5.60
C GLU A 8 4.82 5.02 -4.83
N ILE A 9 4.49 4.79 -3.56
CA ILE A 9 5.06 3.67 -2.79
C ILE A 9 4.66 2.31 -3.39
N ALA A 10 3.40 2.14 -3.80
CA ALA A 10 2.96 0.89 -4.44
C ALA A 10 3.69 0.65 -5.77
N GLU A 11 3.94 1.71 -6.56
CA GLU A 11 4.73 1.64 -7.79
C GLU A 11 6.19 1.24 -7.51
N ILE A 12 6.85 1.83 -6.52
CA ILE A 12 8.21 1.46 -6.11
C ILE A 12 8.30 0.00 -5.66
N ILE A 13 7.32 -0.48 -4.89
CA ILE A 13 7.24 -1.88 -4.46
C ILE A 13 7.10 -2.80 -5.68
N ASN A 14 6.23 -2.44 -6.62
CA ASN A 14 6.03 -3.21 -7.84
C ASN A 14 7.29 -3.25 -8.72
N GLU A 15 8.01 -2.14 -8.87
CA GLU A 15 9.25 -2.10 -9.65
C GLU A 15 10.38 -2.94 -9.03
N GLY A 16 10.48 -2.94 -7.69
CA GLY A 16 11.57 -3.62 -6.98
C GLY A 16 11.33 -5.09 -6.66
N ILE A 17 10.07 -5.51 -6.56
CA ILE A 17 9.69 -6.85 -6.08
C ILE A 17 8.98 -7.66 -7.18
N HIS A 18 8.17 -7.00 -8.00
CA HIS A 18 7.28 -7.68 -8.94
C HIS A 18 7.83 -7.64 -10.36
N THR A 19 8.35 -8.77 -10.83
CA THR A 19 8.50 -8.95 -12.28
C THR A 19 7.10 -9.05 -12.88
N GLN A 20 6.73 -8.13 -13.79
CA GLN A 20 5.37 -8.06 -14.33
C GLN A 20 4.85 -9.44 -14.77
N GLY A 21 3.72 -9.85 -14.20
CA GLY A 21 3.05 -11.12 -14.50
C GLY A 21 3.31 -12.27 -13.51
N ILE A 22 4.20 -12.09 -12.53
CA ILE A 22 4.43 -13.09 -11.47
C ILE A 22 3.69 -12.65 -10.20
N PRO A 23 2.76 -13.44 -9.64
CA PRO A 23 2.09 -13.12 -8.39
C PRO A 23 3.06 -12.96 -7.20
N PRO A 24 2.70 -12.20 -6.16
CA PRO A 24 3.61 -11.95 -5.06
C PRO A 24 3.78 -13.22 -4.24
N THR A 25 4.99 -13.46 -3.74
CA THR A 25 5.27 -14.55 -2.81
C THR A 25 4.53 -14.34 -1.49
N GLU A 26 4.31 -15.41 -0.72
CA GLU A 26 3.67 -15.29 0.61
C GLU A 26 4.40 -14.29 1.52
N ARG A 27 5.74 -14.24 1.43
CA ARG A 27 6.56 -13.29 2.19
C ARG A 27 6.26 -11.85 1.79
N GLU A 28 6.09 -11.58 0.50
CA GLU A 28 5.79 -10.26 -0.04
C GLU A 28 4.38 -9.82 0.34
N ILE A 29 3.41 -10.73 0.28
CA ILE A 29 2.04 -10.49 0.75
C ILE A 29 2.04 -10.08 2.23
N VAL A 30 2.84 -10.73 3.08
CA VAL A 30 2.98 -10.37 4.50
C VAL A 30 3.59 -8.97 4.65
N ILE A 31 4.59 -8.61 3.85
CA ILE A 31 5.21 -7.28 3.88
C ILE A 31 4.20 -6.20 3.45
N MET A 32 3.48 -6.41 2.35
CA MET A 32 2.46 -5.49 1.85
C MET A 32 1.33 -5.28 2.86
N ASN A 33 0.90 -6.34 3.55
CA ASN A 33 -0.09 -6.22 4.62
C ASN A 33 0.43 -5.41 5.81
N LYS A 34 1.68 -5.62 6.24
CA LYS A 34 2.30 -4.82 7.32
C LYS A 34 2.42 -3.35 6.96
N LEU A 35 2.73 -3.03 5.70
CA LEU A 35 2.76 -1.66 5.20
C LEU A 35 1.36 -1.05 5.21
N ALA A 36 0.36 -1.78 4.74
CA ALA A 36 -1.03 -1.33 4.79
C ALA A 36 -1.51 -1.08 6.24
N ASP A 37 -1.11 -1.94 7.20
CA ASP A 37 -1.40 -1.73 8.64
C ASP A 37 -0.69 -0.49 9.20
N TYR A 38 0.53 -0.20 8.74
CA TYR A 38 1.25 1.01 9.12
C TYR A 38 0.55 2.27 8.58
N PHE A 39 0.18 2.27 7.31
CA PHE A 39 -0.52 3.37 6.65
C PHE A 39 -1.91 3.63 7.22
N GLU A 40 -2.65 2.58 7.58
CA GLU A 40 -3.96 2.73 8.20
C GLU A 40 -3.86 3.36 9.61
N ARG A 41 -2.81 3.03 10.36
CA ARG A 41 -2.53 3.65 11.67
C ARG A 41 -2.12 5.12 11.53
N ASP A 42 -1.16 5.40 10.65
CA ASP A 42 -0.73 6.78 10.39
C ASP A 42 -1.90 7.65 9.91
N ASN A 43 -2.77 7.11 9.05
CA ASN A 43 -3.98 7.79 8.60
C ASN A 43 -5.00 8.04 9.73
N LYS A 44 -5.12 7.14 10.71
CA LYS A 44 -5.97 7.35 11.90
C LYS A 44 -5.42 8.45 12.80
N ASP A 45 -4.10 8.54 12.93
CA ASP A 45 -3.42 9.58 13.72
C ASP A 45 -3.46 10.96 13.02
N LEU A 46 -3.63 10.99 11.69
CA LEU A 46 -3.67 12.20 10.85
C LEU A 46 -5.07 12.79 10.59
N MET A 47 -6.15 12.26 11.18
CA MET A 47 -7.55 12.73 11.00
C MET A 47 -7.85 14.13 11.60
N LEU A 48 -6.96 15.10 11.39
CA LEU A 48 -7.08 16.51 11.78
C LEU A 48 -7.44 17.45 10.60
N GLY A 49 -7.83 16.93 9.42
CA GLY A 49 -8.22 17.77 8.29
C GLY A 49 -8.71 16.98 7.08
N GLU A 50 -9.20 17.70 6.06
CA GLU A 50 -9.90 17.28 4.82
C GLU A 50 -9.14 16.31 3.88
N LEU A 51 -8.25 15.48 4.40
CA LEU A 51 -7.53 14.48 3.62
C LEU A 51 -8.40 13.24 3.43
N LYS A 52 -8.46 12.75 2.19
CA LYS A 52 -9.07 11.45 1.88
C LYS A 52 -8.37 10.36 2.69
N PRO A 53 -9.12 9.47 3.36
CA PRO A 53 -8.54 8.40 4.14
C PRO A 53 -7.81 7.38 3.25
N PHE A 54 -6.71 6.84 3.76
CA PHE A 54 -6.01 5.71 3.14
C PHE A 54 -6.97 4.54 2.85
N ASN A 55 -6.97 4.07 1.61
CA ASN A 55 -7.75 2.91 1.18
C ASN A 55 -6.88 1.66 1.12
N ARG A 56 -6.93 0.85 2.19
CA ARG A 56 -6.21 -0.43 2.30
C ARG A 56 -6.42 -1.33 1.09
N GLN A 57 -7.67 -1.52 0.67
CA GLN A 57 -8.00 -2.47 -0.39
C GLN A 57 -7.43 -2.03 -1.74
N GLN A 58 -7.46 -0.72 -2.02
CA GLN A 58 -6.87 -0.19 -3.23
C GLN A 58 -5.35 -0.35 -3.23
N PHE A 59 -4.68 -0.01 -2.13
CA PHE A 59 -3.23 -0.18 -1.99
C PHE A 59 -2.80 -1.64 -2.19
N LEU A 60 -3.49 -2.59 -1.53
CA LEU A 60 -3.18 -4.02 -1.66
C LEU A 60 -3.39 -4.53 -3.10
N LYS A 61 -4.46 -4.08 -3.75
CA LYS A 61 -4.73 -4.40 -5.16
C LYS A 61 -3.65 -3.84 -6.08
N GLU A 62 -3.22 -2.60 -5.85
CA GLU A 62 -2.13 -1.97 -6.59
C GLU A 62 -0.81 -2.73 -6.39
N CYS A 63 -0.58 -3.32 -5.20
CA CYS A 63 0.55 -4.22 -4.91
C CYS A 63 0.39 -5.66 -5.45
N GLY A 64 -0.68 -5.97 -6.19
CA GLY A 64 -0.92 -7.32 -6.73
C GLY A 64 -1.44 -8.35 -5.73
N VAL A 65 -1.84 -7.94 -4.53
CA VAL A 65 -2.47 -8.81 -3.52
C VAL A 65 -3.96 -8.93 -3.81
N LYS A 66 -4.46 -10.18 -3.88
CA LYS A 66 -5.88 -10.50 -4.13
C LYS A 66 -6.70 -10.55 -2.85
#